data_AF-A0AAD8K0C8-F1
#
_entry.id   AF-A0AAD8K0C8-F1
#
_cell.length_a   1.000
_cell.length_b   1.000
_cell.length_c   1.000
_cell.angle_alpha   90.00
_cell.angle_beta   90.00
_cell.angle_gamma   90.00
#
_symmetry.space_group_name_H-M   'P 1'
#
loop_
_entity.id
_entity.type
_entity.pdbx_description
1 polymer ?
#
loop_
_entity_poly.entity_id
_entity_poly.type
_entity_poly.pdbx_seq_one_letter_code
_entity_poly.pdbx_strand_id
1 'polypeptide(L)'
;MKLLQAYPLLIFLTLSTATTSTALAKYAMTGCNDTCGNVRIPYPFGIGSNCSVSQWYTVDCNSSIPYLPALNHLEVLGVNLEDQIVTVNTPKITDCQNPNRNNSQTMSMDLGNTPFLYSKSHNKFVFEGCGNAVMMDNGSVLTGCSTTCRNDTSIDINSCVGINCCQATIPHYLKSYNVTFERAGGDGRCGSAFLVDENAYTNQSFYNRSIVPVSLLWTFDQSEVDQISCCNSLELSLFWYSRSVDRGNNTSMDIQKCSADTYVEGTPYLIDGCEFTEECTRCRNSLGSCEDGAVYDVDNLVTTRNFTCFFMPPNPDDDTIIKSSKSSLGVILAMEEGRVMSIFDARVVKEGMDNLMAVANLAMRCLNLNGKIRPTMKEVAMELETIRMSHVPTTIQTKFERTAYEDDFSMLNYGDSTSTFTSTHMSSDDHIGH
;
A
#
# COMPACT_ATOMS: atom_id res chain seq x y z
N MET A 1 -70.41 15.59 13.12
CA MET A 1 -69.79 15.62 11.78
C MET A 1 -68.93 16.89 11.70
N LYS A 2 -67.66 16.77 11.26
CA LYS A 2 -66.55 17.75 11.27
C LYS A 2 -65.49 17.54 12.37
N LEU A 3 -64.77 16.43 12.25
CA LEU A 3 -63.40 16.25 12.74
C LEU A 3 -62.66 15.52 11.61
N LEU A 4 -61.98 16.25 10.71
CA LEU A 4 -61.05 15.71 9.70
C LEU A 4 -60.53 16.85 8.79
N GLN A 5 -59.73 17.77 9.33
CA GLN A 5 -58.88 18.66 8.51
C GLN A 5 -57.64 19.08 9.31
N ALA A 6 -56.70 18.16 9.53
CA ALA A 6 -55.33 18.47 9.96
C ALA A 6 -54.39 17.27 9.72
N TYR A 7 -54.34 16.75 8.49
CA TYR A 7 -53.33 15.76 8.09
C TYR A 7 -53.10 15.86 6.58
N PRO A 8 -52.32 16.87 6.14
CA PRO A 8 -51.31 16.56 5.12
C PRO A 8 -50.02 17.39 5.21
N LEU A 9 -49.68 17.98 6.37
CA LEU A 9 -48.51 18.86 6.52
C LEU A 9 -47.33 18.25 7.31
N LEU A 10 -47.38 16.95 7.65
CA LEU A 10 -46.34 16.25 8.42
C LEU A 10 -45.63 15.12 7.65
N ILE A 11 -45.76 15.06 6.32
CA ILE A 11 -45.09 14.05 5.46
C ILE A 11 -44.19 14.73 4.41
N PHE A 12 -43.52 15.84 4.75
CA PHE A 12 -42.60 16.53 3.84
C PHE A 12 -41.22 16.86 4.46
N LEU A 13 -40.80 16.15 5.52
CA LEU A 13 -39.53 16.45 6.20
C LEU A 13 -38.58 15.26 6.43
N THR A 14 -38.75 14.15 5.71
CA THR A 14 -37.75 13.07 5.72
C THR A 14 -37.48 12.58 4.30
N LEU A 15 -36.83 13.42 3.51
CA LEU A 15 -36.01 12.95 2.38
C LEU A 15 -34.71 13.75 2.38
N SER A 16 -34.00 13.76 3.52
CA SER A 16 -32.55 13.92 3.46
C SER A 16 -32.02 12.63 2.87
N THR A 17 -31.72 12.65 1.57
CA THR A 17 -30.80 11.66 0.99
C THR A 17 -29.56 11.68 1.86
N ALA A 18 -29.33 10.61 2.62
CA ALA A 18 -28.00 10.35 3.15
C ALA A 18 -27.12 10.13 1.91
N THR A 19 -26.49 11.21 1.43
CA THR A 19 -25.32 11.07 0.59
C THR A 19 -24.28 10.41 1.48
N THR A 20 -24.14 9.09 1.34
CA THR A 20 -22.94 8.39 1.79
C THR A 20 -21.78 9.09 1.11
N SER A 21 -21.09 9.96 1.85
CA SER A 21 -19.78 10.44 1.45
C SER A 21 -18.87 9.22 1.53
N THR A 22 -18.76 8.48 0.45
CA THR A 22 -17.61 7.60 0.25
C THR A 22 -16.39 8.51 0.33
N ALA A 23 -15.57 8.34 1.36
CA ALA A 23 -14.24 8.95 1.36
C ALA A 23 -13.55 8.46 0.08
N LEU A 24 -13.10 9.40 -0.75
CA LEU A 24 -12.52 9.09 -2.04
C LEU A 24 -11.08 8.66 -1.78
N ALA A 25 -10.68 7.48 -2.25
CA ALA A 25 -9.34 6.96 -2.05
C ALA A 25 -8.30 8.01 -2.43
N LYS A 26 -7.41 8.31 -1.48
CA LYS A 26 -6.54 9.47 -1.58
C LYS A 26 -5.18 9.08 -2.10
N TYR A 27 -4.85 9.59 -3.29
CA TYR A 27 -3.59 9.29 -3.97
C TYR A 27 -2.58 10.45 -3.92
N ALA A 28 -3.02 11.68 -3.64
CA ALA A 28 -2.16 12.85 -3.53
C ALA A 28 -2.36 13.55 -2.19
N MET A 29 -1.36 14.35 -1.76
CA MET A 29 -1.48 15.17 -0.55
C MET A 29 -2.67 16.12 -0.63
N THR A 30 -3.22 16.52 0.53
CA THR A 30 -4.34 17.46 0.59
C THR A 30 -3.99 18.76 -0.14
N GLY A 31 -4.79 19.15 -1.13
CA GLY A 31 -4.56 20.36 -1.94
C GLY A 31 -3.68 20.13 -3.18
N CYS A 32 -3.15 18.92 -3.37
CA CYS A 32 -2.43 18.52 -4.57
C CYS A 32 -3.34 17.74 -5.52
N ASN A 33 -3.08 17.88 -6.82
CA ASN A 33 -3.78 17.08 -7.83
C ASN A 33 -3.13 15.70 -7.96
N ASP A 34 -3.93 14.67 -8.18
CA ASP A 34 -3.49 13.26 -8.28
C ASP A 34 -3.41 12.75 -9.72
N THR A 35 -3.77 13.59 -10.70
CA THR A 35 -3.81 13.23 -12.12
C THR A 35 -3.27 14.35 -13.01
N CYS A 36 -2.52 13.99 -14.04
CA CYS A 36 -2.12 14.89 -15.11
C CYS A 36 -2.57 14.29 -16.44
N GLY A 37 -3.63 14.86 -17.02
CA GLY A 37 -4.30 14.24 -18.16
C GLY A 37 -4.90 12.89 -17.78
N ASN A 38 -4.46 11.83 -18.45
CA ASN A 38 -4.91 10.46 -18.19
C ASN A 38 -3.96 9.66 -17.28
N VAL A 39 -2.89 10.29 -16.78
CA VAL A 39 -1.88 9.63 -15.96
C VAL A 39 -2.12 9.99 -14.50
N ARG A 40 -2.32 8.97 -13.66
CA ARG A 40 -2.37 9.13 -12.20
C ARG A 40 -0.95 9.29 -11.66
N ILE A 41 -0.74 10.31 -10.83
CA ILE A 41 0.52 10.64 -10.16
C ILE A 41 0.28 10.53 -8.64
N PRO A 42 0.42 9.32 -8.07
CA PRO A 42 0.24 9.10 -6.65
C PRO A 42 1.51 9.46 -5.86
N TYR A 43 1.33 9.88 -4.61
CA TYR A 43 2.40 10.02 -3.64
C TYR A 43 3.14 8.68 -3.47
N PRO A 44 4.49 8.64 -3.48
CA PRO A 44 5.45 9.70 -3.18
C PRO A 44 5.72 10.72 -4.30
N PHE A 45 5.22 10.47 -5.52
CA PHE A 45 5.26 11.44 -6.61
C PHE A 45 4.17 12.50 -6.42
N GLY A 46 4.41 13.69 -6.95
CA GLY A 46 3.47 14.80 -6.74
C GLY A 46 3.55 15.84 -7.82
N ILE A 47 2.39 16.38 -8.20
CA ILE A 47 2.30 17.41 -9.22
C ILE A 47 2.58 18.77 -8.60
N GLY A 48 3.67 19.40 -9.02
CA GLY A 48 4.09 20.71 -8.54
C GLY A 48 4.78 20.70 -7.17
N SER A 49 5.12 21.91 -6.70
CA SER A 49 5.92 22.11 -5.50
C SER A 49 5.22 21.64 -4.22
N ASN A 50 5.96 20.95 -3.35
CA ASN A 50 5.50 20.44 -2.04
C ASN A 50 4.38 19.39 -2.11
N CYS A 51 4.20 18.74 -3.26
CA CYS A 51 3.23 17.66 -3.42
C CYS A 51 3.87 16.26 -3.43
N SER A 52 5.20 16.18 -3.39
CA SER A 52 6.00 14.95 -3.46
C SER A 52 6.89 14.81 -2.21
N VAL A 53 7.37 13.60 -1.95
CA VAL A 53 8.23 13.32 -0.78
C VAL A 53 9.58 14.06 -0.83
N SER A 54 10.09 14.29 -2.04
CA SER A 54 11.26 15.13 -2.31
C SER A 54 11.24 15.65 -3.74
N GLN A 55 12.22 16.50 -4.08
CA GLN A 55 12.33 17.10 -5.41
C GLN A 55 12.61 16.08 -6.52
N TRP A 56 13.18 14.91 -6.19
CA TRP A 56 13.38 13.83 -7.16
C TRP A 56 12.07 13.27 -7.72
N TYR A 57 11.00 13.38 -6.93
CA TYR A 57 9.67 12.83 -7.20
C TYR A 57 8.66 13.90 -7.64
N THR A 58 9.08 15.14 -7.81
CA THR A 58 8.22 16.21 -8.30
C THR A 58 7.95 16.03 -9.79
N VAL A 59 6.68 16.12 -10.19
CA VAL A 59 6.21 16.01 -11.56
C VAL A 59 5.67 17.35 -12.02
N ASP A 60 6.11 17.80 -13.19
CA ASP A 60 5.57 18.97 -13.86
C ASP A 60 4.47 18.55 -14.83
N CYS A 61 3.26 19.09 -14.64
CA CYS A 61 2.15 18.83 -15.54
C CYS A 61 2.02 19.99 -16.55
N ASN A 62 2.46 19.78 -17.79
CA ASN A 62 2.34 20.78 -18.85
C ASN A 62 1.34 20.29 -19.91
N SER A 63 0.25 21.04 -20.10
CA SER A 63 -0.76 20.74 -21.13
C SER A 63 -1.29 19.30 -21.03
N SER A 64 -1.57 18.84 -19.80
CA SER A 64 -2.03 17.48 -19.49
C SER A 64 -1.01 16.35 -19.76
N ILE A 65 0.27 16.69 -19.98
CA ILE A 65 1.35 15.72 -20.10
C ILE A 65 2.28 15.87 -18.89
N PRO A 66 2.49 14.80 -18.11
CA PRO A 66 3.38 14.84 -16.95
C PRO A 66 4.84 14.62 -17.37
N TYR A 67 5.74 15.40 -16.78
CA TYR A 67 7.18 15.33 -16.99
C TYR A 67 7.91 15.20 -15.66
N LEU A 68 8.98 14.41 -15.62
CA LEU A 68 9.85 14.27 -14.46
C LEU A 68 11.09 15.16 -14.64
N PRO A 69 11.13 16.37 -14.04
CA PRO A 69 12.18 17.36 -14.31
C PRO A 69 13.57 16.85 -13.89
N ALA A 70 13.60 16.08 -12.81
CA ALA A 70 14.79 15.45 -12.26
C ALA A 70 15.58 14.58 -13.26
N LEU A 71 14.93 14.04 -14.28
CA LEU A 71 15.55 13.19 -15.30
C LEU A 71 15.63 13.88 -16.67
N ASN A 72 15.81 15.20 -16.70
CA ASN A 72 15.77 16.01 -17.94
C ASN A 72 14.38 16.07 -18.59
N HIS A 73 13.33 16.19 -17.77
CA HIS A 73 11.94 16.33 -18.23
C HIS A 73 11.47 15.17 -19.12
N LEU A 74 11.72 13.93 -18.68
CA LEU A 74 11.13 12.77 -19.37
C LEU A 74 9.63 12.73 -19.13
N GLU A 75 8.87 12.44 -20.19
CA GLU A 75 7.44 12.21 -20.10
C GLU A 75 7.16 10.95 -19.25
N VAL A 76 6.30 11.09 -18.26
CA VAL A 76 5.85 10.00 -17.38
C VAL A 76 4.60 9.37 -17.99
N LEU A 77 4.62 8.06 -18.16
CA LEU A 77 3.48 7.30 -18.70
C LEU A 77 2.62 6.68 -17.59
N GLY A 78 3.22 6.43 -16.43
CA GLY A 78 2.54 5.84 -15.29
C GLY A 78 3.47 5.65 -14.11
N VAL A 79 2.88 5.59 -12.92
CA VAL A 79 3.55 5.29 -11.65
C VAL A 79 2.84 4.09 -11.06
N ASN A 80 3.57 2.99 -10.86
CA ASN A 80 3.04 1.76 -10.28
C ASN A 80 3.63 1.54 -8.88
N LEU A 81 2.81 1.78 -7.86
CA LEU A 81 3.22 1.67 -6.45
C LEU A 81 3.54 0.22 -6.05
N GLU A 82 2.91 -0.76 -6.70
CA GLU A 82 3.10 -2.18 -6.38
C GLU A 82 4.44 -2.72 -6.90
N ASP A 83 4.79 -2.39 -8.12
CA ASP A 83 6.07 -2.81 -8.68
C ASP A 83 7.21 -1.85 -8.33
N GLN A 84 6.88 -0.72 -7.69
CA GLN A 84 7.78 0.38 -7.35
C GLN A 84 8.47 0.96 -8.60
N ILE A 85 7.76 1.03 -9.73
CA ILE A 85 8.28 1.47 -11.03
C ILE A 85 7.57 2.68 -11.62
N VAL A 86 8.33 3.62 -12.14
CA VAL A 86 7.83 4.75 -12.94
C VAL A 86 8.21 4.50 -14.38
N THR A 87 7.21 4.46 -15.26
CA THR A 87 7.45 4.25 -16.68
C THR A 87 7.61 5.61 -17.36
N VAL A 88 8.72 5.80 -18.05
CA VAL A 88 9.07 7.05 -18.74
C VAL A 88 9.44 6.81 -20.20
N ASN A 89 9.26 7.82 -21.03
CA ASN A 89 9.64 7.77 -22.44
C ASN A 89 11.12 8.11 -22.63
N THR A 90 11.88 7.24 -23.30
CA THR A 90 13.32 7.43 -23.59
C THR A 90 13.61 7.27 -25.09
N PRO A 91 14.61 7.95 -25.66
CA PRO A 91 14.94 7.80 -27.08
C PRO A 91 15.59 6.44 -27.38
N LYS A 92 15.31 5.87 -28.57
CA LYS A 92 16.04 4.71 -29.09
C LYS A 92 17.50 5.08 -29.38
N ILE A 93 18.44 4.18 -29.07
CA ILE A 93 19.83 4.31 -29.47
C ILE A 93 19.96 3.74 -30.88
N THR A 94 20.10 4.61 -31.90
CA THR A 94 20.16 4.20 -33.31
C THR A 94 21.54 4.44 -33.89
N ASP A 95 22.09 3.43 -34.58
CA ASP A 95 23.30 3.53 -35.39
C ASP A 95 22.97 3.41 -36.89
N CYS A 96 22.75 4.57 -37.50
CA CYS A 96 22.58 4.76 -38.95
C CYS A 96 23.84 5.33 -39.64
N GLN A 97 24.97 5.48 -38.93
CA GLN A 97 26.08 6.25 -39.49
C GLN A 97 26.89 5.44 -40.51
N ASN A 98 27.25 6.13 -41.59
CA ASN A 98 28.16 5.66 -42.63
C ASN A 98 29.45 5.07 -42.01
N PRO A 99 30.06 4.06 -42.63
CA PRO A 99 31.15 3.22 -42.08
C PRO A 99 32.44 3.95 -41.68
N ASN A 100 32.51 5.28 -41.79
CA ASN A 100 33.71 6.09 -41.56
C ASN A 100 33.70 6.84 -40.21
N ARG A 101 32.67 6.68 -39.36
CA ARG A 101 32.76 7.10 -37.96
C ARG A 101 33.22 5.92 -37.10
N ASN A 102 34.38 6.09 -36.45
CA ASN A 102 34.88 5.20 -35.42
C ASN A 102 33.80 4.94 -34.36
N ASN A 103 33.64 3.67 -33.97
CA ASN A 103 32.78 3.14 -32.89
C ASN A 103 32.42 4.20 -31.82
N SER A 104 31.34 4.96 -32.03
CA SER A 104 30.81 5.80 -30.98
C SER A 104 29.93 4.92 -30.11
N GLN A 105 30.49 4.46 -28.99
CA GLN A 105 29.67 3.92 -27.89
C GLN A 105 28.60 4.97 -27.58
N THR A 106 27.34 4.60 -27.79
CA THR A 106 26.23 5.52 -27.48
C THR A 106 25.70 5.15 -26.11
N MET A 107 25.76 6.11 -25.20
CA MET A 107 25.40 5.95 -23.80
C MET A 107 23.89 6.19 -23.62
N SER A 108 23.28 5.44 -22.71
CA SER A 108 21.94 5.74 -22.20
C SER A 108 21.95 7.06 -21.43
N MET A 109 20.78 7.51 -20.97
CA MET A 109 20.78 8.50 -19.89
C MET A 109 21.50 7.94 -18.67
N ASP A 110 22.21 8.80 -17.95
CA ASP A 110 22.88 8.45 -16.71
C ASP A 110 21.97 8.81 -15.53
N LEU A 111 21.52 7.80 -14.80
CA LEU A 111 20.71 7.95 -13.58
C LEU A 111 21.58 8.22 -12.35
N GLY A 112 22.91 8.06 -12.42
CA GLY A 112 23.91 8.44 -11.42
C GLY A 112 23.43 8.45 -9.97
N ASN A 113 23.39 9.66 -9.38
CA ASN A 113 23.02 9.93 -7.99
C ASN A 113 21.51 10.07 -7.75
N THR A 114 20.68 9.90 -8.77
CA THR A 114 19.22 9.97 -8.61
C THR A 114 18.71 8.72 -7.87
N PRO A 115 17.52 8.75 -7.25
CA PRO A 115 16.93 7.56 -6.62
C PRO A 115 16.36 6.55 -7.63
N PHE A 116 16.68 6.65 -8.91
CA PHE A 116 16.12 5.79 -9.97
C PHE A 116 17.13 4.78 -10.50
N LEU A 117 16.64 3.61 -10.90
CA LEU A 117 17.40 2.52 -11.50
C LEU A 117 16.62 1.94 -12.68
N TYR A 118 17.28 1.56 -13.77
CA TYR A 118 16.65 0.75 -14.80
C TYR A 118 16.21 -0.58 -14.18
N SER A 119 14.90 -0.86 -14.25
CA SER A 119 14.31 -2.04 -13.61
C SER A 119 14.72 -3.33 -14.33
N LYS A 120 15.38 -4.25 -13.62
CA LYS A 120 15.77 -5.56 -14.16
C LYS A 120 14.57 -6.38 -14.61
N SER A 121 13.53 -6.41 -13.80
CA SER A 121 12.39 -7.31 -13.97
C SER A 121 11.30 -6.77 -14.88
N HIS A 122 11.35 -5.49 -15.25
CA HIS A 122 10.30 -4.84 -16.04
C HIS A 122 10.78 -4.32 -17.39
N ASN A 123 12.07 -4.46 -17.71
CA ASN A 123 12.60 -4.07 -19.01
C ASN A 123 13.25 -5.23 -19.75
N LYS A 124 13.11 -5.21 -21.08
CA LYS A 124 13.85 -6.06 -22.01
C LYS A 124 14.82 -5.23 -22.83
N PHE A 125 16.00 -5.78 -23.09
CA PHE A 125 16.91 -5.23 -24.09
C PHE A 125 16.50 -5.74 -25.46
N VAL A 126 16.23 -4.83 -26.38
CA VAL A 126 15.79 -5.15 -27.74
C VAL A 126 16.75 -4.52 -28.73
N PHE A 127 17.11 -5.30 -29.75
CA PHE A 127 17.87 -4.82 -30.90
C PHE A 127 17.09 -5.09 -32.17
N GLU A 128 16.81 -4.04 -32.93
CA GLU A 128 16.19 -4.07 -34.25
C GLU A 128 17.28 -3.75 -35.28
N GLY A 129 17.66 -4.70 -36.15
CA GLY A 129 18.76 -4.51 -37.11
C GLY A 129 19.35 -5.81 -37.63
N CYS A 130 20.57 -5.74 -38.18
CA CYS A 130 21.36 -6.89 -38.64
C CYS A 130 22.71 -6.90 -37.91
N GLY A 131 23.12 -8.04 -37.35
CA GLY A 131 24.37 -8.19 -36.61
C GLY A 131 24.17 -8.30 -35.11
N ASN A 132 25.11 -7.77 -34.33
CA ASN A 132 25.09 -7.84 -32.88
C ASN A 132 24.93 -6.45 -32.26
N ALA A 133 24.16 -6.36 -31.19
CA ALA A 133 24.20 -5.24 -30.25
C ALA A 133 24.68 -5.76 -28.90
N VAL A 134 25.72 -5.13 -28.37
CA VAL A 134 26.36 -5.50 -27.11
C VAL A 134 26.12 -4.38 -26.10
N MET A 135 25.45 -4.72 -25.00
CA MET A 135 25.24 -3.84 -23.87
C MET A 135 26.42 -3.96 -22.90
N MET A 136 27.00 -2.82 -22.52
CA MET A 136 28.11 -2.79 -21.57
C MET A 136 27.84 -1.77 -20.46
N ASP A 137 28.49 -1.98 -19.32
CA ASP A 137 28.51 -1.05 -18.20
C ASP A 137 29.94 -0.96 -17.66
N ASN A 138 30.42 0.28 -17.48
CA ASN A 138 31.78 0.59 -17.04
C ASN A 138 32.89 -0.24 -17.73
N GLY A 139 32.74 -0.47 -19.05
CA GLY A 139 33.69 -1.24 -19.87
C GLY A 139 33.55 -2.77 -19.80
N SER A 140 32.67 -3.29 -18.96
CA SER A 140 32.35 -4.72 -18.88
C SER A 140 31.11 -5.07 -19.68
N VAL A 141 31.14 -6.18 -20.43
CA VAL A 141 29.97 -6.67 -21.17
C VAL A 141 28.91 -7.17 -20.18
N LEU A 142 27.68 -6.67 -20.32
CA LEU A 142 26.53 -7.08 -19.52
C LEU A 142 25.72 -8.18 -20.19
N THR A 143 25.30 -7.92 -21.43
CA THR A 143 24.46 -8.81 -22.23
C THR A 143 24.60 -8.46 -23.71
N GLY A 144 24.12 -9.32 -24.59
CA GLY A 144 24.23 -9.13 -26.02
C GLY A 144 23.04 -9.73 -26.75
N CYS A 145 22.82 -9.22 -27.95
CA CYS A 145 21.70 -9.59 -28.79
C CYS A 145 22.19 -9.74 -30.23
N SER A 146 22.02 -10.93 -30.81
CA SER A 146 22.45 -11.23 -32.19
C SER A 146 21.25 -11.54 -33.06
N THR A 147 21.24 -11.00 -34.29
CA THR A 147 20.16 -11.18 -35.25
C THR A 147 20.69 -11.23 -36.67
N THR A 148 20.04 -12.04 -37.51
CA THR A 148 20.34 -12.15 -38.94
C THR A 148 19.21 -11.51 -39.75
N CYS A 149 19.53 -10.92 -40.90
CA CYS A 149 18.52 -10.32 -41.75
C CYS A 149 18.10 -11.26 -42.88
N ARG A 150 16.78 -11.36 -43.09
CA ARG A 150 16.17 -12.09 -44.20
C ARG A 150 15.28 -11.14 -44.98
N ASN A 151 15.43 -11.09 -46.30
CA ASN A 151 14.64 -10.23 -47.21
C ASN A 151 13.22 -10.78 -47.48
N ASP A 152 12.62 -11.45 -46.52
CA ASP A 152 11.32 -12.09 -46.71
C ASP A 152 10.21 -11.15 -46.21
N THR A 153 9.22 -10.89 -47.06
CA THR A 153 8.06 -10.03 -46.76
C THR A 153 7.02 -10.73 -45.87
N SER A 154 7.24 -12.00 -45.54
CA SER A 154 6.33 -12.86 -44.74
C SER A 154 6.69 -12.95 -43.25
N ILE A 155 7.61 -12.11 -42.76
CA ILE A 155 7.99 -12.13 -41.34
C ILE A 155 6.83 -11.55 -40.55
N ASP A 156 6.30 -12.35 -39.64
CA ASP A 156 5.43 -11.87 -38.57
C ASP A 156 6.21 -10.79 -37.82
N ILE A 157 5.89 -9.52 -38.08
CA ILE A 157 6.51 -8.32 -37.49
C ILE A 157 6.53 -8.43 -35.95
N ASN A 158 5.67 -9.31 -35.42
CA ASN A 158 5.44 -9.55 -34.02
C ASN A 158 6.39 -10.59 -33.39
N SER A 159 7.14 -11.37 -34.19
CA SER A 159 8.02 -12.41 -33.66
C SER A 159 9.49 -11.95 -33.68
N CYS A 160 10.00 -11.50 -32.54
CA CYS A 160 11.41 -11.12 -32.39
C CYS A 160 12.30 -12.32 -32.04
N VAL A 161 12.42 -13.23 -33.00
CA VAL A 161 13.02 -14.56 -32.83
C VAL A 161 14.42 -14.69 -33.44
N GLY A 162 15.16 -13.58 -33.54
CA GLY A 162 16.52 -13.56 -34.10
C GLY A 162 16.60 -13.30 -35.61
N ILE A 163 15.47 -12.92 -36.23
CA ILE A 163 15.41 -12.46 -37.62
C ILE A 163 14.98 -10.99 -37.64
N ASN A 164 15.80 -10.10 -38.20
CA ASN A 164 15.64 -8.63 -38.22
C ASN A 164 15.57 -7.93 -36.85
N CYS A 165 15.29 -8.65 -35.77
CA CYS A 165 15.46 -8.19 -34.40
C CYS A 165 15.81 -9.35 -33.47
N CYS A 166 16.23 -9.03 -32.26
CA CYS A 166 16.37 -9.98 -31.16
C CYS A 166 16.05 -9.26 -29.83
N GLN A 167 15.85 -10.06 -28.78
CA GLN A 167 15.65 -9.56 -27.42
C GLN A 167 16.55 -10.32 -26.43
N ALA A 168 16.92 -9.66 -25.34
CA ALA A 168 17.66 -10.24 -24.23
C ALA A 168 17.17 -9.66 -22.89
N THR A 169 17.44 -10.37 -21.81
CA THR A 169 17.23 -9.86 -20.45
C THR A 169 18.46 -9.10 -19.97
N ILE A 170 18.26 -8.13 -19.08
CA ILE A 170 19.36 -7.45 -18.40
C ILE A 170 19.76 -8.19 -17.11
N PRO A 171 21.05 -8.26 -16.77
CA PRO A 171 21.54 -9.10 -15.67
C PRO A 171 21.20 -8.56 -14.28
N HIS A 172 21.12 -7.24 -14.10
CA HIS A 172 20.91 -6.56 -12.82
C HIS A 172 20.32 -5.16 -13.02
N TYR A 173 20.01 -4.45 -11.93
CA TYR A 173 19.51 -3.07 -11.97
C TYR A 173 20.65 -2.11 -12.30
N LEU A 174 20.42 -1.17 -13.23
CA LEU A 174 21.48 -0.33 -13.80
C LEU A 174 21.25 1.15 -13.54
N LYS A 175 22.32 1.92 -13.42
CA LYS A 175 22.27 3.40 -13.44
C LYS A 175 22.47 3.97 -14.83
N SER A 176 23.32 3.35 -15.62
CA SER A 176 23.55 3.69 -17.01
C SER A 176 24.01 2.44 -17.75
N TYR A 177 24.03 2.51 -19.07
CA TYR A 177 24.63 1.51 -19.93
C TYR A 177 25.09 2.16 -21.24
N ASN A 178 25.98 1.51 -21.94
CA ASN A 178 26.28 1.86 -23.33
C ASN A 178 25.93 0.69 -24.25
N VAL A 179 25.76 1.00 -25.53
CA VAL A 179 25.57 -0.02 -26.57
C VAL A 179 26.65 0.13 -27.63
N THR A 180 27.25 -1.00 -27.99
CA THR A 180 28.14 -1.14 -29.14
C THR A 180 27.46 -2.01 -30.20
N PHE A 181 27.51 -1.58 -31.45
CA PHE A 181 26.95 -2.33 -32.58
C PHE A 181 28.07 -3.00 -33.38
N GLU A 182 27.91 -4.28 -33.69
CA GLU A 182 28.77 -5.03 -34.59
C GLU A 182 27.96 -5.45 -35.81
N ARG A 183 28.21 -4.81 -36.96
CA ARG A 183 27.42 -5.03 -38.17
C ARG A 183 27.77 -6.36 -38.84
N ALA A 184 26.76 -7.15 -39.17
CA ALA A 184 26.88 -8.30 -40.06
C ALA A 184 26.26 -7.96 -41.43
N GLY A 185 27.09 -7.93 -42.48
CA GLY A 185 26.68 -7.61 -43.85
C GLY A 185 26.75 -6.10 -44.17
N GLY A 186 27.47 -5.76 -45.25
CA GLY A 186 27.76 -4.39 -45.68
C GLY A 186 26.58 -3.62 -46.28
N ASP A 187 25.35 -4.06 -46.00
CA ASP A 187 24.10 -3.62 -46.63
C ASP A 187 23.67 -2.21 -46.16
N GLY A 188 24.37 -1.61 -45.20
CA GLY A 188 24.11 -0.25 -44.71
C GLY A 188 22.77 -0.09 -43.97
N ARG A 189 22.13 -1.19 -43.52
CA ARG A 189 20.88 -1.10 -42.74
C ARG A 189 21.16 -0.54 -41.35
N CYS A 190 20.38 0.47 -40.97
CA CYS A 190 20.39 1.02 -39.62
C CYS A 190 20.00 -0.04 -38.59
N GLY A 191 20.68 -0.03 -37.45
CA GLY A 191 20.28 -0.80 -36.26
C GLY A 191 19.84 0.14 -35.14
N SER A 192 18.86 -0.26 -34.34
CA SER A 192 18.46 0.44 -33.12
C SER A 192 18.43 -0.52 -31.95
N ALA A 193 19.06 -0.14 -30.84
CA ALA A 193 19.01 -0.88 -29.60
C ALA A 193 18.41 -0.02 -28.49
N PHE A 194 17.65 -0.63 -27.60
CA PHE A 194 16.99 0.09 -26.51
C PHE A 194 16.54 -0.86 -25.40
N LEU A 195 16.35 -0.31 -24.20
CA LEU A 195 15.52 -0.95 -23.19
C LEU A 195 14.06 -0.58 -23.43
N VAL A 196 13.16 -1.49 -23.12
CA VAL A 196 11.72 -1.24 -23.22
C VAL A 196 10.96 -2.00 -22.16
N ASP A 197 9.92 -1.37 -21.63
CA ASP A 197 8.97 -1.96 -20.70
C ASP A 197 8.33 -3.23 -21.31
N GLU A 198 8.30 -4.32 -20.53
CA GLU A 198 7.85 -5.62 -21.01
C GLU A 198 6.36 -5.64 -21.43
N ASN A 199 5.50 -4.90 -20.73
CA ASN A 199 4.08 -4.82 -21.08
C ASN A 199 3.89 -3.98 -22.35
N ALA A 200 4.60 -2.87 -22.47
CA ALA A 200 4.59 -2.08 -23.69
C ALA A 200 5.14 -2.83 -24.90
N TYR A 201 6.18 -3.65 -24.70
CA TYR A 201 6.72 -4.58 -25.71
C TYR A 201 5.66 -5.55 -26.21
N THR A 202 4.98 -6.22 -25.29
CA THR A 202 3.92 -7.17 -25.60
C THR A 202 2.75 -6.51 -26.32
N ASN A 203 2.40 -5.28 -25.94
CA ASN A 203 1.32 -4.49 -26.55
C ASN A 203 1.75 -3.75 -27.83
N GLN A 204 3.02 -3.83 -28.21
CA GLN A 204 3.58 -3.28 -29.45
C GLN A 204 3.37 -1.77 -29.68
N SER A 205 3.18 -1.00 -28.61
CA SER A 205 2.73 0.40 -28.70
C SER A 205 3.76 1.39 -29.26
N PHE A 206 5.03 0.98 -29.46
CA PHE A 206 6.16 1.85 -29.78
C PHE A 206 7.00 1.45 -31.01
N TYR A 207 6.71 0.34 -31.72
CA TYR A 207 7.61 -0.20 -32.76
C TYR A 207 8.05 0.87 -33.80
N ASN A 208 7.13 1.73 -34.23
CA ASN A 208 7.39 2.79 -35.21
C ASN A 208 7.75 4.16 -34.60
N ARG A 209 8.05 4.22 -33.30
CA ARG A 209 8.40 5.46 -32.60
C ARG A 209 9.92 5.52 -32.35
N SER A 210 10.48 6.72 -32.40
CA SER A 210 11.88 6.98 -31.99
C SER A 210 12.05 7.02 -30.47
N ILE A 211 10.95 6.91 -29.73
CA ILE A 211 10.87 6.96 -28.27
C ILE A 211 10.21 5.67 -27.81
N VAL A 212 10.73 5.09 -26.73
CA VAL A 212 10.26 3.85 -26.15
C VAL A 212 10.01 4.00 -24.65
N PRO A 213 8.94 3.37 -24.13
CA PRO A 213 8.64 3.36 -22.71
C PRO A 213 9.63 2.47 -21.97
N VAL A 214 10.18 2.97 -20.86
CA VAL A 214 11.13 2.27 -20.00
C VAL A 214 10.69 2.40 -18.55
N SER A 215 10.74 1.29 -17.82
CA SER A 215 10.35 1.23 -16.41
C SER A 215 11.55 1.41 -15.49
N LEU A 216 11.52 2.47 -14.68
CA LEU A 216 12.56 2.78 -13.70
C LEU A 216 12.07 2.41 -12.31
N LEU A 217 12.83 1.58 -11.59
CA LEU A 217 12.65 1.38 -10.16
C LEU A 217 13.02 2.66 -9.43
N TRP A 218 12.22 3.10 -8.46
CA TRP A 218 12.58 4.20 -7.56
C TRP A 218 12.86 3.72 -6.14
N THR A 219 13.65 4.48 -5.38
CA THR A 219 14.13 4.09 -4.04
C THR A 219 14.10 5.25 -3.07
N PHE A 220 13.79 5.00 -1.80
CA PHE A 220 13.81 6.04 -0.78
C PHE A 220 15.15 6.15 -0.07
N ASP A 221 15.52 7.38 0.27
CA ASP A 221 16.53 7.65 1.29
C ASP A 221 15.91 7.56 2.71
N GLN A 222 16.75 7.38 3.73
CA GLN A 222 16.26 7.18 5.10
C GLN A 222 15.39 8.36 5.59
N SER A 223 15.76 9.59 5.26
CA SER A 223 14.98 10.79 5.63
C SER A 223 13.62 10.87 4.93
N GLU A 224 13.45 10.22 3.77
CA GLU A 224 12.17 10.14 3.06
C GLU A 224 11.28 9.06 3.69
N VAL A 225 11.87 7.92 4.06
CA VAL A 225 11.18 6.85 4.82
C VAL A 225 10.62 7.39 6.14
N ASP A 226 11.40 8.19 6.86
CA ASP A 226 10.99 8.79 8.15
C ASP A 226 9.81 9.77 8.00
N GLN A 227 9.58 10.33 6.80
CA GLN A 227 8.45 11.22 6.51
C GLN A 227 7.16 10.45 6.19
N ILE A 228 7.24 9.16 5.89
CA ILE A 228 6.11 8.32 5.48
C ILE A 228 5.55 7.58 6.70
N SER A 229 4.35 7.94 7.13
CA SER A 229 3.77 7.39 8.37
C SER A 229 2.78 6.24 8.18
N CYS A 230 2.04 6.18 7.06
CA CYS A 230 0.97 5.20 6.91
C CYS A 230 1.45 3.76 6.74
N CYS A 231 2.68 3.59 6.26
CA CYS A 231 3.28 2.29 6.04
C CYS A 231 3.55 1.46 7.31
N ASN A 232 3.11 1.91 8.48
CA ASN A 232 3.19 1.19 9.74
C ASN A 232 1.80 0.90 10.34
N SER A 233 0.73 0.97 9.54
CA SER A 233 -0.64 0.73 10.00
C SER A 233 -0.90 -0.76 10.27
N LEU A 234 -0.91 -1.14 11.55
CA LEU A 234 -1.25 -2.50 11.98
C LEU A 234 -2.69 -2.90 11.63
N GLU A 235 -3.63 -1.95 11.61
CA GLU A 235 -5.03 -2.25 11.28
C GLU A 235 -5.21 -2.64 9.80
N LEU A 236 -4.43 -2.01 8.93
CA LEU A 236 -4.46 -2.23 7.48
C LEU A 236 -3.39 -3.25 7.02
N SER A 237 -2.70 -3.90 7.96
CA SER A 237 -1.58 -4.80 7.68
C SER A 237 -0.47 -4.17 6.82
N LEU A 238 -0.27 -2.86 6.94
CA LEU A 238 0.78 -2.13 6.22
C LEU A 238 2.09 -2.17 7.01
N PHE A 239 3.16 -2.59 6.33
CA PHE A 239 4.50 -2.62 6.90
C PHE A 239 5.55 -2.33 5.83
N TRP A 240 6.67 -1.78 6.28
CA TRP A 240 7.86 -1.66 5.46
C TRP A 240 8.45 -3.04 5.15
N TYR A 241 8.65 -3.31 3.88
CA TYR A 241 9.34 -4.48 3.39
C TYR A 241 10.66 -4.07 2.74
N SER A 242 11.75 -4.64 3.26
CA SER A 242 13.09 -4.46 2.68
C SER A 242 13.34 -5.48 1.59
N ARG A 243 13.72 -5.00 0.40
CA ARG A 243 14.07 -5.83 -0.75
C ARG A 243 15.53 -5.57 -1.12
N SER A 244 16.34 -6.62 -1.25
CA SER A 244 17.69 -6.48 -1.79
C SER A 244 17.63 -6.45 -3.32
N VAL A 245 18.23 -5.43 -3.94
CA VAL A 245 18.37 -5.33 -5.39
C VAL A 245 19.83 -5.46 -5.80
N ASP A 246 20.10 -6.40 -6.69
CA ASP A 246 21.42 -6.64 -7.26
C ASP A 246 21.78 -5.53 -8.26
N ARG A 247 22.95 -4.93 -8.09
CA ARG A 247 23.51 -3.89 -8.97
C ARG A 247 24.73 -4.40 -9.74
N GLY A 248 24.97 -5.71 -9.75
CA GLY A 248 26.12 -6.31 -10.41
C GLY A 248 27.42 -6.15 -9.63
N ASN A 249 28.48 -6.77 -10.13
CA ASN A 249 29.81 -6.76 -9.51
C ASN A 249 29.83 -7.13 -8.02
N ASN A 250 28.95 -8.07 -7.63
CA ASN A 250 28.76 -8.51 -6.25
C ASN A 250 28.35 -7.37 -5.30
N THR A 251 27.66 -6.35 -5.81
CA THR A 251 27.09 -5.25 -5.05
C THR A 251 25.57 -5.33 -5.07
N SER A 252 24.95 -5.14 -3.92
CA SER A 252 23.51 -4.99 -3.79
C SER A 252 23.19 -3.73 -2.99
N MET A 253 21.93 -3.31 -3.01
CA MET A 253 21.40 -2.32 -2.09
C MET A 253 20.04 -2.78 -1.57
N ASP A 254 19.75 -2.51 -0.31
CA ASP A 254 18.43 -2.77 0.24
C ASP A 254 17.55 -1.54 0.02
N ILE A 255 16.37 -1.77 -0.56
CA ILE A 255 15.35 -0.75 -0.81
C ILE A 255 14.17 -0.99 0.12
N GLN A 256 13.52 0.09 0.53
CA GLN A 256 12.27 0.04 1.28
C GLN A 256 11.09 0.19 0.33
N LYS A 257 10.12 -0.72 0.43
CA LYS A 257 8.81 -0.62 -0.23
C LYS A 257 7.74 -0.75 0.85
N CYS A 258 6.66 0.02 0.73
CA CYS A 258 5.48 -0.29 1.53
C CYS A 258 4.76 -1.52 0.98
N SER A 259 4.53 -2.52 1.82
CA SER A 259 3.68 -3.66 1.48
C SER A 259 2.24 -3.31 1.81
N ALA A 260 1.38 -3.37 0.80
CA ALA A 260 -0.07 -3.20 0.94
C ALA A 260 -0.79 -4.43 0.39
N ASP A 261 -1.84 -4.85 1.07
CA ASP A 261 -2.70 -5.93 0.61
C ASP A 261 -3.73 -5.41 -0.40
N THR A 262 -4.30 -6.31 -1.22
CA THR A 262 -5.23 -5.93 -2.31
C THR A 262 -6.54 -5.30 -1.84
N TYR A 263 -6.85 -5.38 -0.54
CA TYR A 263 -8.02 -4.74 0.06
C TYR A 263 -7.75 -3.32 0.56
N VAL A 264 -6.56 -2.76 0.33
CA VAL A 264 -6.21 -1.38 0.65
C VAL A 264 -6.26 -0.55 -0.63
N GLU A 265 -6.98 0.57 -0.60
CA GLU A 265 -7.07 1.54 -1.69
C GLU A 265 -6.34 2.84 -1.33
N GLY A 266 -5.92 3.59 -2.36
CA GLY A 266 -5.15 4.82 -2.23
C GLY A 266 -3.64 4.59 -2.29
N THR A 267 -2.87 5.47 -1.65
CA THR A 267 -1.41 5.32 -1.56
C THR A 267 -0.97 4.95 -0.14
N PRO A 268 -0.21 3.84 0.04
CA PRO A 268 0.30 3.42 1.33
C PRO A 268 1.37 4.36 1.90
N TYR A 269 1.76 5.39 1.14
CA TYR A 269 2.81 6.34 1.47
C TYR A 269 2.28 7.66 2.10
N LEU A 270 0.96 7.86 2.23
CA LEU A 270 0.33 9.02 2.87
C LEU A 270 -0.47 8.64 4.11
N ILE A 271 -0.37 9.43 5.19
CA ILE A 271 -1.03 9.16 6.49
C ILE A 271 -2.53 8.89 6.38
N ASP A 272 -3.21 9.60 5.49
CA ASP A 272 -4.63 9.49 5.19
C ASP A 272 -4.88 8.99 3.77
N GLY A 273 -3.88 8.32 3.18
CA GLY A 273 -3.94 7.72 1.85
C GLY A 273 -4.29 6.24 1.86
N CYS A 274 -4.43 5.62 3.04
CA CYS A 274 -4.64 4.18 3.16
C CYS A 274 -6.01 3.93 3.78
N GLU A 275 -6.94 3.45 2.97
CA GLU A 275 -8.27 3.07 3.43
C GLU A 275 -8.61 1.67 2.93
N PHE A 276 -9.50 0.96 3.63
CA PHE A 276 -10.05 -0.27 3.11
C PHE A 276 -10.87 0.02 1.86
N THR A 277 -10.79 -0.86 0.85
CA THR A 277 -11.71 -0.85 -0.29
C THR A 277 -13.16 -0.90 0.19
N GLU A 278 -14.10 -0.42 -0.63
CA GLU A 278 -15.52 -0.45 -0.27
C GLU A 278 -15.99 -1.89 0.00
N GLU A 279 -15.53 -2.84 -0.81
CA GLU A 279 -15.84 -4.26 -0.67
C GLU A 279 -15.30 -4.84 0.65
N CYS A 280 -14.07 -4.49 1.04
CA CYS A 280 -13.50 -4.95 2.30
C CYS A 280 -14.16 -4.27 3.50
N THR A 281 -14.48 -2.99 3.40
CA THR A 281 -15.26 -2.27 4.39
C THR A 281 -16.62 -2.96 4.62
N ARG A 282 -17.29 -3.39 3.54
CA ARG A 282 -18.55 -4.14 3.60
C ARG A 282 -18.38 -5.52 4.28
N CYS A 283 -17.29 -6.22 3.97
CA CYS A 283 -16.93 -7.48 4.62
C CYS A 283 -16.75 -7.31 6.13
N ARG A 284 -15.93 -6.34 6.55
CA ARG A 284 -15.68 -6.02 7.97
C ARG A 284 -16.93 -5.60 8.72
N ASN A 285 -17.80 -4.80 8.08
CA ASN A 285 -19.10 -4.43 8.64
C ASN A 285 -20.04 -5.64 8.84
N SER A 286 -19.76 -6.76 8.17
CA SER A 286 -20.48 -8.02 8.30
C SER A 286 -19.78 -9.01 9.24
N LEU A 287 -18.80 -8.54 10.05
CA LEU A 287 -17.95 -9.37 10.92
C LEU A 287 -17.04 -10.35 10.17
N GLY A 288 -16.80 -10.13 8.89
CA GLY A 288 -15.79 -10.84 8.12
C GLY A 288 -14.40 -10.19 8.24
N SER A 289 -13.36 -10.93 7.92
CA SER A 289 -11.99 -10.44 7.73
C SER A 289 -11.63 -10.50 6.25
N CYS A 290 -10.86 -9.51 5.79
CA CYS A 290 -10.32 -9.51 4.43
C CYS A 290 -8.96 -10.19 4.46
N GLU A 291 -8.78 -11.21 3.62
CA GLU A 291 -7.52 -11.94 3.52
C GLU A 291 -7.04 -11.90 2.07
N ASP A 292 -5.78 -11.52 1.86
CA ASP A 292 -5.21 -11.44 0.52
C ASP A 292 -5.08 -12.84 -0.08
N GLY A 293 -5.53 -12.98 -1.31
CA GLY A 293 -5.54 -14.23 -2.04
C GLY A 293 -4.76 -14.11 -3.34
N ALA A 294 -3.95 -15.12 -3.65
CA ALA A 294 -3.35 -15.26 -4.98
C ALA A 294 -4.11 -16.33 -5.76
N VAL A 295 -4.57 -15.97 -6.96
CA VAL A 295 -5.05 -16.93 -7.95
C VAL A 295 -3.83 -17.36 -8.78
N TYR A 296 -3.63 -18.67 -8.90
CA TYR A 296 -2.53 -19.25 -9.66
C TYR A 296 -3.07 -19.86 -10.98
N ASP A 297 -2.29 -19.78 -12.06
CA ASP A 297 -2.57 -20.57 -13.27
C ASP A 297 -2.15 -22.04 -13.10
N VAL A 298 -2.33 -22.81 -14.18
CA VAL A 298 -2.00 -24.23 -14.25
C VAL A 298 -0.50 -24.48 -14.05
N ASP A 299 0.35 -23.49 -14.36
CA ASP A 299 1.80 -23.52 -14.17
C ASP A 299 2.22 -22.99 -12.79
N ASN A 300 1.25 -22.74 -11.91
CA ASN A 300 1.42 -22.22 -10.55
C ASN A 300 2.03 -20.81 -10.52
N LEU A 301 1.85 -20.02 -11.59
CA LEU A 301 2.20 -18.61 -11.64
C LEU A 301 1.02 -17.77 -11.15
N VAL A 302 1.29 -16.74 -10.35
CA VAL A 302 0.26 -15.83 -9.87
C VAL A 302 -0.34 -15.07 -11.06
N THR A 303 -1.62 -15.29 -11.33
CA THR A 303 -2.35 -14.62 -12.42
C THR A 303 -3.06 -13.36 -11.96
N THR A 304 -3.67 -13.40 -10.78
CA THR A 304 -4.31 -12.24 -10.17
C THR A 304 -4.16 -12.32 -8.65
N ARG A 305 -3.95 -11.17 -8.01
CA ARG A 305 -4.15 -11.05 -6.56
C ARG A 305 -5.50 -10.40 -6.33
N ASN A 306 -6.28 -10.97 -5.44
CA ASN A 306 -7.56 -10.43 -5.01
C ASN A 306 -7.83 -10.90 -3.59
N PHE A 307 -8.50 -10.09 -2.79
CA PHE A 307 -8.81 -10.50 -1.44
C PHE A 307 -10.11 -11.31 -1.39
N THR A 308 -10.21 -12.14 -0.37
CA THR A 308 -11.43 -12.86 -0.03
C THR A 308 -11.98 -12.37 1.29
N CYS A 309 -13.31 -12.28 1.37
CA CYS A 309 -13.99 -12.02 2.62
C CYS A 309 -14.15 -13.36 3.36
N PHE A 310 -13.30 -13.58 4.36
CA PHE A 310 -13.34 -14.75 5.21
C PHE A 310 -14.17 -14.46 6.44
N PHE A 311 -15.25 -15.21 6.64
CA PHE A 311 -15.93 -15.27 7.91
C PHE A 311 -15.25 -16.37 8.70
N MET A 312 -14.59 -16.02 9.81
CA MET A 312 -14.20 -17.06 10.75
C MET A 312 -15.45 -17.86 11.09
N PRO A 313 -15.50 -19.17 10.83
CA PRO A 313 -16.61 -19.97 11.33
C PRO A 313 -16.60 -19.74 12.84
N PRO A 314 -17.75 -19.41 13.45
CA PRO A 314 -17.80 -19.13 14.87
C PRO A 314 -17.09 -20.28 15.57
N ASN A 315 -16.02 -19.94 16.30
CA ASN A 315 -15.46 -20.88 17.24
C ASN A 315 -16.66 -21.31 18.10
N PRO A 316 -16.93 -22.61 18.31
CA PRO A 316 -18.10 -23.02 19.08
C PRO A 316 -18.16 -22.37 20.48
N ASP A 317 -17.03 -21.86 20.97
CA ASP A 317 -16.94 -21.08 22.21
C ASP A 317 -17.28 -19.57 22.04
N ASP A 318 -17.16 -18.99 20.84
CA ASP A 318 -17.32 -17.54 20.58
C ASP A 318 -18.77 -17.14 20.22
N ASP A 319 -19.55 -18.01 19.58
CA ASP A 319 -20.99 -17.75 19.34
C ASP A 319 -21.78 -17.68 20.66
N THR A 320 -21.28 -18.35 21.69
CA THR A 320 -21.77 -18.27 23.07
C THR A 320 -21.41 -16.93 23.72
N ILE A 321 -20.28 -16.32 23.36
CA ILE A 321 -19.80 -15.03 23.88
C ILE A 321 -20.52 -13.85 23.22
N ILE A 322 -20.77 -13.89 21.90
CA ILE A 322 -21.46 -12.81 21.19
C ILE A 322 -22.98 -12.81 21.47
N LYS A 323 -23.61 -13.98 21.64
CA LYS A 323 -25.01 -14.06 22.09
C LYS A 323 -25.17 -13.76 23.58
N SER A 324 -24.16 -14.05 24.42
CA SER A 324 -24.23 -13.74 25.84
C SER A 324 -23.99 -12.25 26.11
N SER A 325 -23.07 -11.58 25.42
CA SER A 325 -22.69 -10.16 25.67
C SER A 325 -23.84 -9.15 25.59
N LYS A 326 -24.92 -9.46 24.85
CA LYS A 326 -26.16 -8.64 24.79
C LYS A 326 -27.26 -9.07 25.77
N SER A 327 -26.99 -10.07 26.62
CA SER A 327 -27.89 -10.55 27.68
C SER A 327 -27.41 -10.08 29.05
N SER A 328 -28.29 -10.05 30.05
CA SER A 328 -27.93 -9.75 31.44
C SER A 328 -26.78 -10.61 31.96
N LEU A 329 -26.67 -11.87 31.51
CA LEU A 329 -25.61 -12.78 31.95
C LEU A 329 -24.26 -12.46 31.29
N GLY A 330 -24.23 -12.12 30.00
CA GLY A 330 -22.95 -11.78 29.37
C GLY A 330 -22.48 -10.36 29.62
N VAL A 331 -23.36 -9.43 30.06
CA VAL A 331 -22.89 -8.19 30.69
C VAL A 331 -22.09 -8.50 31.96
N ILE A 332 -22.55 -9.47 32.79
CA ILE A 332 -21.84 -9.88 34.00
C ILE A 332 -20.50 -10.53 33.67
N LEU A 333 -20.50 -11.49 32.74
CA LEU A 333 -19.27 -12.20 32.33
C LEU A 333 -18.24 -11.27 31.67
N ALA A 334 -18.67 -10.38 30.78
CA ALA A 334 -17.77 -9.42 30.12
C ALA A 334 -17.12 -8.45 31.11
N MET A 335 -17.80 -8.11 32.21
CA MET A 335 -17.26 -7.28 33.29
C MET A 335 -16.24 -8.06 34.15
N GLU A 336 -16.50 -9.35 34.42
CA GLU A 336 -15.58 -10.22 35.18
C GLU A 336 -14.30 -10.56 34.40
N GLU A 337 -14.41 -10.71 33.08
CA GLU A 337 -13.29 -11.02 32.18
C GLU A 337 -12.52 -9.78 31.69
N GLY A 338 -12.88 -8.58 32.13
CA GLY A 338 -12.22 -7.33 31.73
C GLY A 338 -12.47 -6.91 30.28
N ARG A 339 -13.47 -7.50 29.61
CA ARG A 339 -13.84 -7.26 28.21
C ARG A 339 -14.98 -6.24 28.07
N VAL A 340 -14.98 -5.19 28.87
CA VAL A 340 -16.10 -4.23 29.00
C VAL A 340 -16.52 -3.60 27.67
N MET A 341 -15.56 -3.34 26.77
CA MET A 341 -15.82 -2.68 25.48
C MET A 341 -16.66 -3.55 24.52
N SER A 342 -16.69 -4.88 24.70
CA SER A 342 -17.50 -5.76 23.85
C SER A 342 -18.99 -5.71 24.15
N ILE A 343 -19.41 -5.01 25.22
CA ILE A 343 -20.82 -4.84 25.59
C ILE A 343 -21.48 -3.75 24.74
N PHE A 344 -20.70 -2.78 24.27
CA PHE A 344 -21.21 -1.60 23.57
C PHE A 344 -21.21 -1.81 22.05
N ASP A 345 -22.25 -1.32 21.38
CA ASP A 345 -22.27 -1.31 19.92
C ASP A 345 -21.16 -0.39 19.39
N ALA A 346 -20.54 -0.78 18.27
CA ALA A 346 -19.37 -0.09 17.70
C ALA A 346 -19.58 1.41 17.44
N ARG A 347 -20.83 1.85 17.22
CA ARG A 347 -21.19 3.26 17.05
C ARG A 347 -21.04 4.06 18.35
N VAL A 348 -21.37 3.46 19.49
CA VAL A 348 -21.32 4.09 20.82
C VAL A 348 -19.87 4.22 21.29
N VAL A 349 -19.03 3.24 20.98
CA VAL A 349 -17.58 3.26 21.30
C VAL A 349 -16.87 4.44 20.60
N LYS A 350 -17.30 4.79 19.39
CA LYS A 350 -16.73 5.88 18.60
C LYS A 350 -17.13 7.28 19.10
N GLU A 351 -18.23 7.40 19.84
CA GLU A 351 -18.83 8.68 20.25
C GLU A 351 -18.38 9.18 21.64
N GLY A 352 -17.75 8.36 22.47
CA GLY A 352 -17.17 8.81 23.74
C GLY A 352 -16.70 7.68 24.65
N MET A 353 -15.40 7.59 24.89
CA MET A 353 -14.78 6.46 25.60
C MET A 353 -14.85 6.59 27.15
N ASP A 354 -14.84 7.83 27.66
CA ASP A 354 -14.55 8.10 29.08
C ASP A 354 -15.69 7.74 30.04
N ASN A 355 -16.93 7.67 29.56
CA ASN A 355 -18.12 7.39 30.38
C ASN A 355 -18.65 5.95 30.23
N LEU A 356 -18.14 5.17 29.27
CA LEU A 356 -18.62 3.81 29.01
C LEU A 356 -18.34 2.86 30.16
N MET A 357 -17.17 2.98 30.79
CA MET A 357 -16.84 2.19 31.99
C MET A 357 -17.77 2.52 33.16
N ALA A 358 -18.14 3.80 33.35
CA ALA A 358 -19.04 4.20 34.42
C ALA A 358 -20.46 3.63 34.21
N VAL A 359 -20.96 3.68 32.98
CA VAL A 359 -22.26 3.10 32.60
C VAL A 359 -22.25 1.57 32.76
N ALA A 360 -21.17 0.90 32.34
CA ALA A 360 -21.05 -0.55 32.48
C ALA A 360 -20.99 -1.00 33.95
N ASN A 361 -20.25 -0.27 34.80
CA ASN A 361 -20.20 -0.52 36.24
C ASN A 361 -21.57 -0.33 36.92
N LEU A 362 -22.34 0.66 36.49
CA LEU A 362 -23.70 0.86 36.99
C LEU A 362 -24.63 -0.28 36.54
N ALA A 363 -24.54 -0.70 35.26
CA ALA A 363 -25.29 -1.83 34.74
C ALA A 363 -24.98 -3.14 35.48
N MET A 364 -23.71 -3.41 35.78
CA MET A 364 -23.26 -4.57 36.57
C MET A 364 -23.92 -4.62 37.95
N ARG A 365 -23.98 -3.49 38.66
CA ARG A 365 -24.68 -3.40 39.95
C ARG A 365 -26.20 -3.58 39.81
N CYS A 366 -26.80 -3.06 38.75
CA CYS A 366 -28.22 -3.25 38.46
C CYS A 366 -28.58 -4.72 38.18
N LEU A 367 -27.65 -5.50 37.64
CA LEU A 367 -27.83 -6.89 37.28
C LEU A 367 -27.45 -7.88 38.39
N ASN A 368 -27.07 -7.38 39.58
CA ASN A 368 -26.67 -8.22 40.70
C ASN A 368 -27.75 -9.28 41.03
N LEU A 369 -27.33 -10.54 41.19
CA LEU A 369 -28.19 -11.69 41.50
C LEU A 369 -28.78 -11.59 42.91
N ASN A 370 -28.10 -10.90 43.82
CA ASN A 370 -28.63 -10.58 45.13
C ASN A 370 -29.41 -9.26 45.06
N GLY A 371 -30.74 -9.37 45.05
CA GLY A 371 -31.63 -8.21 44.99
C GLY A 371 -31.46 -7.19 46.13
N LYS A 372 -30.80 -7.55 47.24
CA LYS A 372 -30.48 -6.62 48.34
C LYS A 372 -29.27 -5.72 48.04
N ILE A 373 -28.41 -6.12 47.11
CA ILE A 373 -27.20 -5.38 46.70
C ILE A 373 -27.49 -4.51 45.47
N ARG A 374 -28.58 -4.80 44.75
CA ARG A 374 -29.02 -4.00 43.61
C ARG A 374 -29.36 -2.58 44.06
N PRO A 375 -28.84 -1.54 43.39
CA PRO A 375 -29.21 -0.16 43.68
C PRO A 375 -30.70 0.05 43.41
N THR A 376 -31.29 0.97 44.16
CA THR A 376 -32.65 1.42 43.90
C THR A 376 -32.70 2.24 42.61
N MET A 377 -33.84 2.26 41.91
CA MET A 377 -33.97 3.08 40.70
C MET A 377 -33.74 4.58 40.95
N LYS A 378 -33.90 5.04 42.20
CA LYS A 378 -33.57 6.41 42.60
C LYS A 378 -32.06 6.66 42.62
N GLU A 379 -31.27 5.72 43.12
CA GLU A 379 -29.81 5.77 43.09
C GLU A 379 -29.28 5.63 41.66
N VAL A 380 -29.86 4.72 40.87
CA VAL A 380 -29.52 4.56 39.44
C VAL A 380 -29.74 5.85 38.67
N ALA A 381 -30.88 6.52 38.87
CA ALA A 381 -31.17 7.79 38.22
C ALA A 381 -30.18 8.90 38.65
N MET A 382 -29.83 8.98 39.93
CA MET A 382 -28.88 9.97 40.45
C MET A 382 -27.47 9.77 39.89
N GLU A 383 -27.03 8.51 39.78
CA GLU A 383 -25.73 8.19 39.21
C GLU A 383 -25.67 8.42 37.69
N LEU A 384 -26.73 8.09 36.95
CA LEU A 384 -26.81 8.39 35.51
C LEU A 384 -26.75 9.89 35.23
N GLU A 385 -27.42 10.71 36.04
CA GLU A 385 -27.32 12.17 35.92
C GLU A 385 -25.91 12.67 36.27
N THR A 386 -25.22 12.04 37.21
CA THR A 386 -23.83 12.36 37.54
C THR A 386 -22.88 12.02 36.38
N ILE A 387 -23.05 10.84 35.77
CA ILE A 387 -22.30 10.40 34.57
C ILE A 387 -22.60 11.31 33.36
N ARG A 388 -23.81 11.88 33.29
CA ARG A 388 -24.19 12.82 32.25
C ARG A 388 -23.59 14.21 32.47
N MET A 389 -23.52 14.68 33.71
CA MET A 389 -22.99 16.01 34.08
C MET A 389 -21.47 16.11 33.97
N SER A 390 -20.73 14.99 33.94
CA SER A 390 -19.28 14.97 33.66
C SER A 390 -18.93 15.47 32.24
N HIS A 391 -19.93 15.65 31.37
CA HIS A 391 -19.80 16.13 30.00
C HIS A 391 -20.18 17.60 29.78
N VAL A 392 -20.45 18.36 30.85
CA VAL A 392 -20.70 19.81 30.77
C VAL A 392 -19.40 20.56 31.14
N PRO A 393 -18.79 21.35 30.23
CA PRO A 393 -17.64 22.17 30.60
C PRO A 393 -18.12 23.30 31.52
N THR A 394 -17.86 23.16 32.82
CA THR A 394 -18.23 24.17 33.82
C THR A 394 -17.33 25.38 33.67
N THR A 395 -17.79 26.38 32.92
CA THR A 395 -17.36 27.77 33.12
C THR A 395 -18.02 28.25 34.40
N ILE A 396 -17.28 28.27 35.52
CA ILE A 396 -17.38 29.26 36.61
C ILE A 396 -16.15 29.07 37.49
N GLN A 397 -15.27 30.07 37.49
CA GLN A 397 -14.30 30.29 38.55
C GLN A 397 -15.06 30.74 39.80
N THR A 398 -14.98 29.97 40.88
CA THR A 398 -15.13 30.51 42.23
C THR A 398 -14.08 29.92 43.14
N LYS A 399 -13.23 30.84 43.58
CA LYS A 399 -12.14 30.73 44.55
C LYS A 399 -12.73 30.52 45.95
N PHE A 400 -12.39 29.44 46.66
CA PHE A 400 -12.27 29.48 48.13
C PHE A 400 -11.39 28.34 48.68
N GLU A 401 -10.94 28.54 49.91
CA GLU A 401 -9.64 28.20 50.49
C GLU A 401 -9.42 26.75 50.98
N ARG A 402 -8.13 26.47 51.18
CA ARG A 402 -7.49 25.28 51.74
C ARG A 402 -7.82 25.10 53.23
N THR A 403 -8.18 23.90 53.66
CA THR A 403 -7.92 23.43 55.04
C THR A 403 -7.41 21.99 55.01
N ALA A 404 -6.25 21.80 55.63
CA ALA A 404 -5.58 20.52 55.84
C ALA A 404 -6.27 19.70 56.93
N TYR A 405 -6.29 18.37 56.76
CA TYR A 405 -6.22 17.41 57.86
C TYR A 405 -5.49 16.15 57.34
N GLU A 406 -4.35 15.85 57.96
CA GLU A 406 -3.59 14.60 57.81
C GLU A 406 -4.14 13.50 58.73
N ASP A 407 -3.58 12.30 58.52
CA ASP A 407 -3.72 10.99 59.16
C ASP A 407 -4.85 10.07 58.69
N ASP A 408 -4.65 8.76 58.54
CA ASP A 408 -3.50 7.86 58.31
C ASP A 408 -4.16 6.48 58.17
N PHE A 409 -3.81 5.66 57.17
CA PHE A 409 -3.77 4.19 57.33
C PHE A 409 -3.05 3.51 56.16
N SER A 410 -1.73 3.37 56.33
CA SER A 410 -0.83 2.26 55.98
C SER A 410 -1.14 1.35 54.75
N MET A 411 -0.18 1.37 53.82
CA MET A 411 0.23 0.23 52.99
C MET A 411 0.57 -1.01 53.82
N LEU A 412 0.33 -2.21 53.28
CA LEU A 412 1.31 -3.32 53.32
C LEU A 412 1.18 -4.24 52.09
N ASN A 413 2.35 -4.60 51.56
CA ASN A 413 2.68 -5.41 50.39
C ASN A 413 2.31 -6.90 50.51
N TYR A 414 2.15 -7.56 49.36
CA TYR A 414 2.42 -8.98 49.11
C TYR A 414 2.51 -9.17 47.58
N GLY A 415 3.50 -9.79 46.95
CA GLY A 415 4.69 -10.50 47.37
C GLY A 415 5.30 -11.10 46.09
N ASP A 416 6.58 -10.89 45.88
CA ASP A 416 7.36 -11.54 44.83
C ASP A 416 7.64 -13.00 45.24
N SER A 417 7.42 -13.96 44.34
CA SER A 417 7.92 -15.33 44.45
C SER A 417 7.88 -16.02 43.09
N THR A 418 9.06 -16.06 42.50
CA THR A 418 9.58 -17.02 41.50
C THR A 418 9.14 -18.48 41.73
N SER A 419 8.81 -19.21 40.66
CA SER A 419 9.47 -20.50 40.34
C SER A 419 9.03 -21.10 38.99
N THR A 420 10.05 -21.28 38.13
CA THR A 420 10.39 -22.52 37.41
C THR A 420 9.32 -23.21 36.56
N PHE A 421 9.42 -23.08 35.24
CA PHE A 421 8.98 -24.14 34.31
C PHE A 421 10.20 -24.80 33.65
N THR A 422 10.32 -26.09 33.98
CA THR A 422 11.23 -27.09 33.44
C THR A 422 11.14 -27.21 31.93
N SER A 423 12.30 -27.08 31.26
CA SER A 423 12.51 -27.55 29.89
C SER A 423 12.64 -29.08 29.89
N THR A 424 11.62 -29.79 29.41
CA THR A 424 11.75 -31.20 29.03
C THR A 424 12.10 -31.30 27.55
N HIS A 425 13.35 -31.68 27.31
CA HIS A 425 13.80 -32.36 26.09
C HIS A 425 12.92 -33.60 25.82
N MET A 426 12.39 -33.73 24.61
CA MET A 426 12.07 -35.03 24.02
C MET A 426 12.75 -35.10 22.65
N SER A 427 13.85 -35.84 22.62
CA SER A 427 14.45 -36.36 21.39
C SER A 427 13.53 -37.42 20.79
N SER A 428 13.45 -37.44 19.47
CA SER A 428 12.98 -38.61 18.73
C SER A 428 13.84 -38.71 17.46
N ASP A 429 14.95 -39.42 17.60
CA ASP A 429 15.55 -40.15 16.49
C ASP A 429 14.60 -41.31 16.17
N ASP A 430 14.20 -41.45 14.92
CA ASP A 430 13.97 -42.76 14.33
C ASP A 430 14.53 -42.76 12.91
N HIS A 431 15.55 -43.60 12.75
CA HIS A 431 16.16 -44.03 11.50
C HIS A 431 15.53 -45.36 11.08
N ILE A 432 15.80 -45.75 9.82
CA ILE A 432 15.41 -46.96 9.06
C ILE A 432 14.30 -46.62 8.05
N GLY A 433 14.49 -46.64 6.73
CA GLY A 433 15.51 -47.30 5.91
C GLY A 433 14.82 -48.24 4.92
N HIS A 434 14.76 -47.85 3.64
CA HIS A 434 15.03 -48.69 2.47
C HIS A 434 14.98 -47.90 1.17
#